data_AF-A0A7S3J4J7-F1
#
_entry.id   AF-A0A7S3J4J7-F1
#
_cell.length_a   1.000
_cell.length_b   1.000
_cell.length_c   1.000
_cell.angle_alpha   90.00
_cell.angle_beta   90.00
_cell.angle_gamma   90.00
#
_symmetry.space_group_name_H-M   'P 1'
#
loop_
_entity.id
_entity.type
_entity.pdbx_description
1 polymer ?
#
loop_
_entity_poly.entity_id
_entity_poly.type
_entity_poly.pdbx_seq_one_letter_code
_entity_poly.pdbx_strand_id
1 'polypeptide(L)'
;SNFALVSESTIKNLSDKSIEKRKQAATEVGTITEDYSKAGKDQEIKKLIEHFTGLVDPSTLKNNPSHYQPGFEEGLPQNKRAGLYGLSSIAVALYQQRGTFENIDLLITPVINAFSDKEVKVQ
;
A
#
# COMPACT_ATOMS: atom_id res chain seq x y z
N SER A 1 18.44 5.64 -8.42
CA SER A 1 18.03 4.42 -9.15
C SER A 1 16.60 4.11 -8.74
N ASN A 2 15.63 4.26 -9.65
CA ASN A 2 14.21 3.97 -9.36
C ASN A 2 14.02 2.46 -9.30
N PHE A 3 14.20 1.87 -8.11
CA PHE A 3 13.68 0.54 -7.84
C PHE A 3 12.18 0.71 -7.57
N ALA A 4 11.35 0.21 -8.47
CA ALA A 4 9.93 0.05 -8.21
C ALA A 4 9.77 -0.98 -7.07
N LEU A 5 9.26 -0.55 -5.91
CA LEU A 5 9.04 -1.40 -4.74
C LEU A 5 7.99 -2.49 -5.01
N VAL A 6 7.06 -2.18 -5.92
CA VAL A 6 5.97 -3.05 -6.40
C VAL A 6 5.76 -2.76 -7.89
N SER A 7 5.36 -3.77 -8.66
CA SER A 7 5.08 -3.58 -10.09
C SER A 7 3.80 -2.76 -10.32
N GLU A 8 3.76 -1.99 -11.41
CA GLU A 8 2.56 -1.22 -11.80
C GLU A 8 1.34 -2.13 -12.00
N SER A 9 1.57 -3.35 -12.51
CA SER A 9 0.52 -4.33 -12.74
C SER A 9 -0.10 -4.83 -11.43
N THR A 10 0.71 -5.01 -10.39
CA THR A 10 0.25 -5.36 -9.04
C THR A 10 -0.63 -4.25 -8.48
N ILE A 11 -0.18 -2.98 -8.56
CA ILE A 11 -0.95 -1.83 -8.05
C ILE A 11 -2.29 -1.72 -8.77
N LYS A 12 -2.31 -1.82 -10.10
CA LYS A 12 -3.54 -1.83 -10.89
C LYS A 12 -4.46 -2.99 -10.50
N ASN A 13 -3.90 -4.18 -10.30
CA ASN A 13 -4.66 -5.38 -9.98
C ASN A 13 -5.28 -5.35 -8.57
N LEU A 14 -4.72 -4.60 -7.62
CA LEU A 14 -5.31 -4.42 -6.28
C LEU A 14 -6.72 -3.80 -6.33
N SER A 15 -7.02 -3.00 -7.36
CA SER A 15 -8.35 -2.38 -7.55
C SER A 15 -9.13 -2.96 -8.74
N ASP A 16 -8.66 -4.06 -9.35
CA ASP A 16 -9.34 -4.71 -10.47
C ASP A 16 -10.71 -5.24 -10.04
N LYS A 17 -11.64 -5.39 -10.99
CA LYS A 17 -12.99 -5.94 -10.74
C LYS A 17 -12.96 -7.43 -10.41
N SER A 18 -12.00 -8.19 -10.93
CA SER A 18 -11.79 -9.61 -10.62
C SER A 18 -11.26 -9.81 -9.19
N ILE A 19 -11.94 -10.65 -8.41
CA ILE A 19 -11.51 -11.03 -7.06
C ILE A 19 -10.15 -11.76 -7.12
N GLU A 20 -9.95 -12.61 -8.12
CA GLU A 20 -8.76 -13.43 -8.30
C GLU A 20 -7.53 -12.56 -8.51
N LYS A 21 -7.63 -11.56 -9.39
CA LYS A 21 -6.54 -10.60 -9.62
C LYS A 21 -6.22 -9.78 -8.37
N ARG A 22 -7.25 -9.35 -7.62
CA ARG A 22 -7.05 -8.64 -6.35
C ARG A 22 -6.33 -9.51 -5.34
N LYS A 23 -6.75 -10.78 -5.17
CA LYS A 23 -6.10 -11.74 -4.28
C LYS A 23 -4.64 -11.97 -4.68
N GLN A 24 -4.37 -12.18 -5.97
CA GLN A 24 -3.01 -12.40 -6.46
C GLN A 24 -2.11 -11.20 -6.18
N ALA A 25 -2.57 -9.98 -6.48
CA ALA A 25 -1.81 -8.77 -6.20
C ALA A 25 -1.60 -8.54 -4.70
N ALA A 26 -2.62 -8.80 -3.87
CA ALA A 26 -2.53 -8.70 -2.42
C ALA A 26 -1.50 -9.69 -1.85
N THR A 27 -1.46 -10.92 -2.37
CA THR A 27 -0.44 -11.92 -2.02
C THR A 27 0.95 -11.46 -2.42
N GLU A 28 1.13 -10.89 -3.61
CA GLU A 28 2.43 -10.39 -4.06
C GLU A 28 2.97 -9.29 -3.13
N VAL A 29 2.13 -8.32 -2.75
CA VAL A 29 2.50 -7.29 -1.77
C VAL A 29 2.87 -7.91 -0.42
N GLY A 30 2.12 -8.92 0.03
CA GLY A 30 2.42 -9.68 1.24
C GLY A 30 3.80 -10.34 1.17
N THR A 31 4.07 -11.11 0.11
CA THR A 31 5.37 -11.77 -0.09
C THR A 31 6.54 -10.77 -0.09
N ILE A 32 6.42 -9.65 -0.80
CA ILE A 32 7.44 -8.59 -0.81
C ILE A 32 7.70 -8.08 0.62
N THR A 33 6.63 -7.83 1.38
CA THR A 33 6.70 -7.35 2.76
C THR A 33 7.39 -8.36 3.67
N GLU A 34 7.02 -9.64 3.55
CA GLU A 34 7.65 -10.71 4.31
C GLU A 34 9.13 -10.85 3.99
N ASP A 35 9.50 -10.79 2.72
CA ASP A 35 10.89 -10.91 2.27
C ASP A 35 11.74 -9.76 2.80
N TYR A 36 11.21 -8.52 2.79
CA TYR A 36 11.88 -7.39 3.43
C TYR A 36 11.99 -7.57 4.94
N SER A 37 10.94 -8.05 5.61
CA SER A 37 10.97 -8.28 7.05
C SER A 37 12.00 -9.34 7.44
N LYS A 38 12.02 -10.48 6.75
CA LYS A 38 13.00 -11.58 6.97
C LYS A 38 14.43 -11.12 6.70
N ALA A 39 14.62 -10.17 5.78
CA ALA A 39 15.92 -9.59 5.45
C ALA A 39 16.32 -8.40 6.36
N GLY A 40 15.49 -8.01 7.35
CA GLY A 40 15.76 -6.85 8.21
C GLY A 40 15.75 -5.50 7.47
N LYS A 41 15.02 -5.41 6.36
CA LYS A 41 14.94 -4.24 5.47
C LYS A 41 13.81 -3.28 5.88
N ASP A 42 13.88 -2.78 7.11
CA ASP A 42 12.81 -1.94 7.68
C ASP A 42 12.60 -0.63 6.91
N GLN A 43 13.66 -0.08 6.30
CA GLN A 43 13.55 1.13 5.47
C GLN A 43 12.76 0.87 4.19
N GLU A 44 12.89 -0.30 3.58
CA GLU A 44 12.15 -0.71 2.40
C GLU A 44 10.66 -0.92 2.72
N ILE A 45 10.36 -1.51 3.89
CA ILE A 45 8.99 -1.63 4.41
C ILE A 45 8.38 -0.24 4.61
N LYS A 46 9.13 0.69 5.22
CA LYS A 46 8.66 2.07 5.40
C LYS A 46 8.35 2.75 4.07
N LYS A 47 9.25 2.65 3.09
CA LYS A 47 9.02 3.20 1.73
C LYS A 47 7.81 2.56 1.04
N LEU A 48 7.57 1.27 1.27
CA LEU A 48 6.42 0.55 0.75
C LEU A 48 5.11 1.06 1.36
N ILE A 49 5.09 1.30 2.68
CA ILE A 49 3.95 1.90 3.39
C ILE A 49 3.71 3.33 2.88
N GLU A 50 4.75 4.14 2.75
CA GLU A 50 4.67 5.51 2.22
C GLU A 50 4.10 5.53 0.80
N HIS A 51 4.52 4.58 -0.05
CA HIS A 51 4.01 4.44 -1.41
C HIS A 51 2.49 4.21 -1.43
N PHE A 52 1.98 3.22 -0.69
CA PHE A 52 0.53 2.96 -0.65
C PHE A 52 -0.27 4.04 0.08
N THR A 53 0.32 4.67 1.10
CA THR A 53 -0.27 5.84 1.79
C THR A 53 -0.49 6.98 0.80
N GLY A 54 0.49 7.22 -0.09
CA GLY A 54 0.37 8.21 -1.14
C GLY A 54 -0.73 7.93 -2.17
N LEU A 55 -1.10 6.66 -2.38
CA LEU A 55 -2.25 6.29 -3.21
C LEU A 55 -3.59 6.57 -2.52
N VAL A 56 -3.65 6.48 -1.18
CA VAL A 56 -4.83 6.82 -0.38
C VAL A 56 -5.00 8.33 -0.27
N ASP A 57 -3.93 9.03 0.11
CA ASP A 57 -3.89 10.46 0.30
C ASP A 57 -2.63 11.06 -0.34
N PRO A 58 -2.72 11.53 -1.59
CA PRO A 58 -1.60 12.16 -2.29
C PRO A 58 -1.06 13.41 -1.57
N SER A 59 -1.83 14.04 -0.68
CA SER A 59 -1.35 15.22 0.07
C SER A 59 -0.22 14.87 1.03
N THR A 60 -0.13 13.63 1.48
CA THR A 60 0.96 13.10 2.31
C THR A 60 2.30 13.06 1.57
N LEU A 61 2.28 13.04 0.24
CA LEU A 61 3.48 12.96 -0.61
C LEU A 61 4.10 14.32 -0.94
N LYS A 62 3.44 15.44 -0.63
CA LYS A 62 3.90 16.79 -1.02
C LYS A 62 5.31 17.14 -0.53
N ASN A 63 5.81 16.45 0.50
CA ASN A 63 7.14 16.65 1.06
C ASN A 63 8.16 15.57 0.67
N ASN A 64 7.77 14.52 -0.09
CA ASN A 64 8.68 13.44 -0.50
C ASN A 64 8.30 12.77 -1.85
N PRO A 65 8.55 13.44 -2.99
CA PRO A 65 8.08 13.01 -4.31
C PRO A 65 8.80 11.77 -4.89
N SER A 66 9.85 11.26 -4.25
CA SER A 66 10.64 10.12 -4.75
C SER A 66 9.89 8.77 -4.76
N HIS A 67 8.69 8.70 -4.18
CA HIS A 67 7.92 7.46 -4.04
C HIS A 67 6.74 7.35 -5.02
N TYR A 68 6.57 8.34 -5.90
CA TYR A 68 5.50 8.36 -6.88
C TYR A 68 5.89 7.60 -8.15
N GLN A 69 5.04 6.66 -8.57
CA GLN A 69 5.15 6.07 -9.91
C GLN A 69 4.35 6.94 -10.91
N PRO A 70 4.98 7.42 -11.99
CA PRO A 70 4.28 8.07 -13.09
C PRO A 70 3.23 7.13 -13.70
N GLY A 71 2.00 7.61 -13.94
CA GLY A 71 0.93 6.84 -14.60
C GLY A 71 -0.35 6.64 -13.78
N PHE A 72 -0.34 7.01 -12.50
CA PHE A 72 -1.55 7.07 -11.69
C PHE A 72 -2.08 8.51 -11.67
N GLU A 73 -3.37 8.74 -11.90
CA GLU A 73 -3.97 10.07 -11.69
C GLU A 73 -4.26 10.27 -10.20
N GLU A 74 -3.88 11.42 -9.65
CA GLU A 74 -4.09 11.72 -8.22
C GLU A 74 -5.58 11.68 -7.84
N GLY A 75 -5.86 11.10 -6.67
CA GLY A 75 -7.19 11.16 -6.06
C GLY A 75 -8.25 10.27 -6.69
N LEU A 76 -7.91 9.46 -7.70
CA LEU A 76 -8.88 8.54 -8.29
C LEU A 76 -9.31 7.45 -7.28
N PRO A 77 -10.60 7.09 -7.25
CA PRO A 77 -11.14 6.14 -6.27
C PRO A 77 -10.48 4.76 -6.35
N GLN A 78 -10.14 4.30 -7.55
CA GLN A 78 -9.41 3.03 -7.73
C GLN A 78 -8.01 3.07 -7.11
N ASN A 79 -7.33 4.22 -7.13
CA ASN A 79 -5.99 4.37 -6.57
C ASN A 79 -6.06 4.33 -5.05
N LYS A 80 -7.05 5.01 -4.47
CA LYS A 80 -7.31 4.94 -3.02
C LYS A 80 -7.60 3.51 -2.57
N ARG A 81 -8.45 2.79 -3.30
CA ARG A 81 -8.74 1.37 -3.02
C ARG A 81 -7.50 0.49 -3.15
N ALA A 82 -6.69 0.69 -4.19
CA ALA A 82 -5.42 -0.02 -4.33
C ALA A 82 -4.48 0.26 -3.17
N GLY A 83 -4.38 1.53 -2.74
CA GLY A 83 -3.70 1.99 -1.52
C GLY A 83 -4.12 1.20 -0.29
N LEU A 84 -5.42 1.15 -0.01
CA LEU A 84 -5.98 0.46 1.16
C LEU A 84 -5.74 -1.05 1.14
N TYR A 85 -5.91 -1.70 -0.03
CA TYR A 85 -5.59 -3.13 -0.15
C TYR A 85 -4.09 -3.40 0.07
N GLY A 86 -3.21 -2.55 -0.47
CA GLY A 86 -1.77 -2.67 -0.26
C GLY A 86 -1.38 -2.51 1.21
N LEU A 87 -1.87 -1.47 1.89
CA LEU A 87 -1.64 -1.26 3.32
C LEU A 87 -2.16 -2.43 4.16
N SER A 88 -3.33 -2.96 3.82
CA SER A 88 -3.92 -4.12 4.52
C SER A 88 -3.06 -5.37 4.34
N SER A 89 -2.56 -5.63 3.12
CA SER A 89 -1.63 -6.74 2.85
C SER A 89 -0.34 -6.62 3.67
N ILE A 90 0.24 -5.42 3.74
CA ILE A 90 1.45 -5.15 4.55
C ILE A 90 1.17 -5.44 6.02
N ALA A 91 0.05 -4.96 6.57
CA ALA A 91 -0.34 -5.16 7.95
C ALA A 91 -0.43 -6.65 8.31
N VAL A 92 -1.10 -7.43 7.47
CA VAL A 92 -1.29 -8.88 7.67
C VAL A 92 0.05 -9.61 7.61
N ALA A 93 0.90 -9.30 6.64
CA ALA A 93 2.21 -9.91 6.48
C ALA A 93 3.13 -9.65 7.69
N LEU A 94 3.18 -8.41 8.18
CA LEU A 94 3.99 -8.05 9.34
C LEU A 94 3.51 -8.74 10.62
N TYR A 95 2.18 -8.78 10.84
CA TYR A 95 1.59 -9.46 12.00
C TYR A 95 1.95 -10.95 12.02
N GLN A 96 1.85 -11.63 10.87
CA GLN A 96 2.17 -13.06 10.74
C GLN A 96 3.66 -13.36 10.98
N GLN A 97 4.57 -12.45 10.64
CA GLN A 97 6.01 -12.68 10.75
C GLN A 97 6.58 -12.31 12.12
N ARG A 98 6.18 -11.18 12.70
CA ARG A 98 6.80 -10.65 13.93
C ARG A 98 5.98 -10.91 15.19
N GLY A 99 4.72 -11.34 15.07
CA GLY A 99 3.79 -11.48 16.19
C GLY A 99 3.57 -10.18 16.99
N THR A 100 4.06 -9.06 16.45
CA THR A 100 4.12 -7.74 17.07
C THR A 100 3.84 -6.70 15.98
N PHE A 101 3.14 -5.65 16.37
CA PHE A 101 2.65 -4.59 15.50
C PHE A 101 3.65 -3.44 15.38
N GLU A 102 4.94 -3.75 15.17
CA GLU A 102 5.92 -2.70 14.85
C GLU A 102 5.48 -2.01 13.53
N ASN A 103 5.40 -0.67 13.53
CA ASN A 103 4.90 0.18 12.44
C ASN A 103 3.37 0.26 12.26
N ILE A 104 2.55 -0.26 13.19
CA ILE A 104 1.07 -0.11 13.10
C ILE A 104 0.61 1.35 13.08
N ASP A 105 1.34 2.23 13.75
CA ASP A 105 1.02 3.67 13.79
C ASP A 105 1.03 4.29 12.39
N LEU A 106 1.85 3.76 11.47
CA LEU A 106 1.90 4.20 10.07
C LEU A 106 0.70 3.70 9.26
N LEU A 107 0.02 2.64 9.71
CA LEU A 107 -1.11 2.01 9.04
C LEU A 107 -2.46 2.55 9.55
N ILE A 108 -2.55 2.92 10.83
CA ILE A 108 -3.79 3.36 11.48
C ILE A 108 -4.35 4.62 10.80
N THR A 109 -3.52 5.65 10.63
CA THR A 109 -3.98 6.94 10.09
C THR A 109 -4.61 6.83 8.69
N PRO A 110 -3.96 6.22 7.67
CA PRO A 110 -4.58 6.11 6.35
C PRO A 110 -5.84 5.24 6.33
N VAL A 111 -5.92 4.20 7.17
CA VAL A 111 -7.13 3.35 7.29
C VAL A 111 -8.29 4.12 7.93
N ILE A 112 -8.04 4.85 9.02
CA ILE A 112 -9.08 5.67 9.67
C ILE A 112 -9.59 6.77 8.74
N ASN A 113 -8.68 7.43 8.02
CA ASN A 113 -9.05 8.50 7.08
C ASN A 113 -9.95 8.00 5.94
N ALA A 114 -9.83 6.73 5.53
CA ALA A 114 -10.70 6.14 4.51
C ALA A 114 -12.17 6.07 4.91
N PHE A 115 -12.48 5.90 6.21
CA PHE A 115 -13.88 5.93 6.68
C PHE A 115 -14.52 7.31 6.56
N SER A 116 -13.71 8.37 6.46
CA SER A 116 -14.18 9.75 6.23
C SER A 116 -14.18 10.11 4.73
N ASP A 117 -13.88 9.17 3.83
CA ASP A 117 -13.90 9.44 2.39
C ASP A 117 -15.34 9.70 1.92
N LYS A 118 -15.51 10.66 1.00
CA LYS A 118 -16.81 11.02 0.43
C LYS A 118 -17.30 9.98 -0.59
N GLU A 119 -16.40 9.15 -1.09
CA GLU A 119 -16.70 8.10 -2.05
C GLU A 119 -17.12 6.80 -1.37
N VAL A 120 -18.40 6.43 -1.52
CA VAL A 120 -18.98 5.19 -0.97
C VAL A 120 -18.25 3.92 -1.43
N LYS A 121 -17.55 3.95 -2.57
CA LYS A 121 -16.79 2.80 -3.07
C LYS A 121 -15.43 2.61 -2.38
N VAL A 122 -14.97 3.63 -1.65
CA VAL A 122 -13.72 3.64 -0.88
C VAL A 122 -14.00 3.34 0.60
N GLN A 123 -15.16 3.77 1.12
CA GLN A 123 -15.74 3.27 2.37
C GLN A 123 -16.00 1.75 2.31
#